data_AF-A0AAV4DBW5-F1
#
_entry.id   AF-A0AAV4DBW5-F1
#
_cell.length_a   1.000
_cell.length_b   1.000
_cell.length_c   1.000
_cell.angle_alpha   90.00
_cell.angle_beta   90.00
_cell.angle_gamma   90.00
#
_symmetry.space_group_name_H-M   'P 1'
#
loop_
_entity.id
_entity.type
_entity.pdbx_description
1 polymer ?
#
loop_
_entity_poly.entity_id
_entity_poly.type
_entity_poly.pdbx_seq_one_letter_code
_entity_poly.pdbx_strand_id
1 'polypeptide(L)'
;MFKSRSKHFESFMYTTFITYLEGESSPHKVRALYNFDAINDGDLSFKKGDIMEVDETTQETDGWWLAVHCDTHKRGYIPSKYVIKDDTSPQAQE
;
A
#
# COMPACT_ATOMS: atom_id res chain seq x y z
N MET A 1 23.84 -35.98 11.04
CA MET A 1 22.63 -36.46 10.33
C MET A 1 21.44 -35.57 10.71
N PHE A 2 21.23 -34.47 10.01
CA PHE A 2 20.00 -33.67 10.18
C PHE A 2 18.93 -34.22 9.24
N LYS A 3 17.97 -34.94 9.82
CA LYS A 3 16.86 -35.54 9.09
C LYS A 3 15.93 -34.46 8.56
N SER A 4 15.87 -34.38 7.23
CA SER A 4 14.66 -34.17 6.42
C SER A 4 13.58 -33.31 7.09
N ARG A 5 13.72 -31.98 6.99
CA ARG A 5 12.59 -31.07 7.18
C ARG A 5 11.89 -30.92 5.84
N SER A 6 10.59 -31.19 5.87
CA SER A 6 9.67 -31.25 4.75
C SER A 6 9.85 -30.10 3.76
N LYS A 7 9.85 -30.39 2.45
CA LYS A 7 9.91 -29.37 1.38
C LYS A 7 8.78 -28.35 1.44
N HIS A 8 7.67 -28.67 2.12
CA HIS A 8 6.59 -27.71 2.40
C HIS A 8 6.99 -26.65 3.43
N PHE A 9 7.82 -27.00 4.40
CA PHE A 9 8.28 -26.08 5.44
C PHE A 9 9.32 -25.11 4.87
N GLU A 10 10.19 -25.59 4.00
CA GLU A 10 11.17 -24.75 3.31
C GLU A 10 10.49 -23.76 2.36
N SER A 11 9.46 -24.18 1.61
CA SER A 11 8.65 -23.28 0.76
C SER A 11 7.93 -22.19 1.56
N PHE A 12 7.32 -22.53 2.70
CA PHE A 12 6.65 -21.53 3.55
C PHE A 12 7.64 -20.52 4.15
N MET A 13 8.81 -21.00 4.59
CA MET A 13 9.89 -20.12 5.05
C MET A 13 10.46 -19.28 3.91
N TYR A 14 10.58 -19.82 2.70
CA TYR A 14 11.05 -19.10 1.52
C TYR A 14 10.08 -18.01 1.08
N THR A 15 8.78 -18.29 1.02
CA THR A 15 7.76 -17.27 0.71
C THR A 15 7.77 -16.17 1.76
N THR A 16 7.77 -16.52 3.05
CA THR A 16 7.80 -15.53 4.13
C THR A 16 9.09 -14.70 4.08
N PHE A 17 10.23 -15.33 3.78
CA PHE A 17 11.53 -14.66 3.73
C PHE A 17 11.71 -13.83 2.45
N ILE A 18 11.21 -14.27 1.30
CA ILE A 18 11.19 -13.47 0.07
C ILE A 18 10.29 -12.25 0.27
N THR A 19 9.07 -12.42 0.82
CA THR A 19 8.20 -11.28 1.14
C THR A 19 8.83 -10.32 2.17
N TYR A 20 9.66 -10.84 3.09
CA TYR A 20 10.39 -10.00 4.07
C TYR A 20 11.65 -9.34 3.49
N LEU A 21 12.31 -9.95 2.50
CA LEU A 21 13.51 -9.42 1.83
C LEU A 21 13.19 -8.50 0.65
N GLU A 22 12.00 -8.58 0.06
CA GLU A 22 11.47 -7.63 -0.92
C GLU A 22 11.07 -6.31 -0.23
N GLY A 23 12.03 -5.71 0.47
CA GLY A 23 12.03 -4.33 0.91
C GLY A 23 10.94 -3.97 1.92
N GLU A 24 11.38 -3.37 3.02
CA GLU A 24 10.62 -2.29 3.65
C GLU A 24 10.43 -1.13 2.64
N SER A 25 9.69 -1.35 1.54
CA SER A 25 8.95 -0.27 0.91
C SER A 25 7.89 0.06 1.95
N SER A 26 8.19 1.02 2.82
CA SER A 26 7.17 1.64 3.65
C SER A 26 5.97 1.86 2.75
N PRO A 27 4.79 1.29 3.06
CA PRO A 27 3.64 1.40 2.17
C PRO A 27 3.52 2.88 1.81
N HIS A 28 3.39 3.16 0.52
CA HIS A 28 3.38 4.52 -0.01
C HIS A 28 2.09 5.19 0.47
N LYS A 29 2.11 5.61 1.73
CA LYS A 29 0.99 6.21 2.40
C LYS A 29 0.82 7.58 1.83
N VAL A 30 -0.41 7.88 1.50
CA VAL A 30 -0.83 9.18 1.03
C VAL A 30 -2.00 9.65 1.88
N ARG A 31 -2.05 10.96 2.08
CA ARG A 31 -3.11 11.62 2.80
C ARG A 31 -3.95 12.44 1.84
N ALA A 32 -5.26 12.31 1.95
CA ALA A 32 -6.21 13.07 1.15
C ALA A 32 -6.22 14.55 1.52
N LEU A 33 -6.01 15.42 0.54
CA LEU A 33 -6.15 16.88 0.68
C LEU A 33 -7.60 17.35 0.52
N TYR A 34 -8.41 16.59 -0.22
CA TYR A 34 -9.78 16.92 -0.58
C TYR A 34 -10.68 15.69 -0.45
N ASN A 35 -11.99 15.91 -0.45
CA ASN A 35 -12.96 14.83 -0.58
C ASN A 35 -13.03 14.39 -2.05
N PHE A 36 -13.28 13.11 -2.26
CA PHE A 36 -13.53 12.55 -3.57
C PHE A 36 -14.62 11.49 -3.46
N ASP A 37 -15.67 11.68 -4.26
CA ASP A 37 -16.74 10.70 -4.42
C ASP A 37 -16.47 9.90 -5.69
N ALA A 38 -16.38 8.57 -5.54
CA ALA A 38 -16.19 7.64 -6.66
C ALA A 38 -17.23 7.87 -7.76
N ILE A 39 -16.75 7.96 -9.01
CA ILE A 39 -17.58 8.22 -10.18
C ILE A 39 -17.86 6.89 -10.91
N ASN A 40 -16.84 6.04 -11.02
CA ASN A 40 -16.93 4.73 -11.64
C ASN A 40 -16.85 3.61 -10.59
N ASP A 41 -17.34 2.42 -10.94
CA ASP A 41 -17.35 1.25 -10.04
C ASP A 41 -15.95 0.77 -9.58
N GLY A 42 -14.88 1.25 -10.22
CA GLY A 42 -13.49 0.97 -9.85
C GLY A 42 -12.82 2.05 -9.00
N ASP A 43 -13.49 3.18 -8.76
CA ASP A 43 -12.93 4.31 -8.04
C ASP A 43 -13.12 4.15 -6.53
N LEU A 44 -12.18 4.69 -5.75
CA LEU A 44 -12.25 4.68 -4.29
C LEU A 44 -12.70 6.04 -3.77
N SER A 45 -13.85 6.10 -3.10
CA SER A 45 -14.27 7.30 -2.37
C SER A 45 -13.44 7.50 -1.10
N PHE A 46 -13.08 8.74 -0.79
CA PHE A 46 -12.36 9.12 0.42
C PHE A 46 -12.68 10.57 0.83
N LYS A 47 -12.39 10.91 2.08
CA LYS A 47 -12.54 12.24 2.65
C LYS A 47 -11.18 12.88 2.90
N LYS A 48 -11.17 14.21 2.97
CA LYS A 48 -9.99 14.98 3.37
C LYS A 48 -9.48 14.48 4.73
N GLY A 49 -8.19 14.18 4.78
CA GLY A 49 -7.50 13.66 5.96
C GLY A 49 -7.36 12.15 6.00
N ASP A 50 -8.12 11.40 5.19
CA ASP A 50 -8.02 9.95 5.14
C ASP A 50 -6.63 9.51 4.66
N ILE A 51 -6.15 8.40 5.21
CA ILE A 51 -4.88 7.77 4.84
C ILE A 51 -5.16 6.57 3.94
N MET A 52 -4.41 6.47 2.87
CA MET A 52 -4.50 5.40 1.89
C MET A 52 -3.11 4.90 1.54
N GLU A 53 -2.99 3.63 1.21
CA GLU A 53 -1.75 3.02 0.73
C GLU A 53 -1.81 2.87 -0.78
N VAL A 54 -0.87 3.50 -1.49
CA VAL A 54 -0.81 3.50 -2.96
C VAL A 54 0.05 2.34 -3.46
N ASP A 55 -0.45 1.64 -4.47
CA ASP A 55 0.30 0.66 -5.25
C ASP A 55 1.22 1.39 -6.24
N GLU A 56 2.52 1.30 -6.00
CA GLU A 56 3.56 1.99 -6.79
C GLU A 56 3.54 1.62 -8.27
N THR A 57 3.08 0.40 -8.60
CA THR A 57 3.00 -0.09 -9.98
C THR A 57 2.05 0.73 -10.85
N THR A 58 1.14 1.49 -10.21
CA THR A 58 0.14 2.32 -10.88
C THR A 58 0.48 3.80 -10.91
N GLN A 59 1.65 4.20 -10.38
CA GLN A 59 2.06 5.61 -10.36
C GLN A 59 2.29 6.20 -11.77
N GLU A 60 2.57 5.36 -12.77
CA GLU A 60 2.82 5.76 -14.16
C GLU A 60 1.54 6.03 -14.97
N THR A 61 0.37 5.67 -14.46
CA THR A 61 -0.91 5.84 -15.15
C THR A 61 -1.43 7.28 -14.97
N ASP A 62 -1.50 8.06 -16.05
CA ASP A 62 -2.17 9.37 -16.29
C ASP A 62 -2.88 10.08 -15.10
N GLY A 63 -2.22 10.19 -13.94
CA GLY A 63 -2.75 10.82 -12.74
C GLY A 63 -3.75 10.00 -11.91
N TRP A 64 -3.87 8.68 -12.13
CA TRP A 64 -4.73 7.80 -11.33
C TRP A 64 -3.92 6.67 -10.70
N TRP A 65 -4.05 6.52 -9.39
CA TRP A 65 -3.33 5.55 -8.60
C TRP A 65 -4.29 4.55 -7.98
N LEU A 66 -3.90 3.28 -7.95
CA LEU A 66 -4.64 2.26 -7.23
C LEU A 66 -4.25 2.32 -5.76
N ALA A 67 -5.23 2.49 -4.89
CA ALA A 67 -5.00 2.66 -3.47
C ALA A 67 -5.92 1.80 -2.63
N VAL A 68 -5.50 1.53 -1.40
CA VAL A 68 -6.29 0.87 -0.37
C VAL A 68 -6.50 1.83 0.80
N HIS A 69 -7.75 2.06 1.17
CA HIS A 69 -8.08 2.91 2.31
C HIS A 69 -7.71 2.22 3.63
N CYS A 70 -6.95 2.90 4.49
CA CYS A 70 -6.44 2.29 5.74
C CYS A 70 -7.58 1.90 6.70
N ASP A 71 -8.61 2.73 6.86
CA ASP A 71 -9.72 2.44 7.78
C ASP A 71 -10.78 1.48 7.22
N THR A 72 -11.17 1.65 5.95
CA THR A 72 -12.27 0.86 5.36
C THR A 72 -11.79 -0.40 4.64
N HIS A 73 -10.48 -0.54 4.42
CA HIS A 73 -9.84 -1.60 3.65
C HIS A 73 -10.38 -1.76 2.22
N LYS A 74 -11.08 -0.75 1.70
CA LYS A 74 -11.57 -0.73 0.31
C LYS A 74 -10.44 -0.39 -0.63
N ARG A 75 -10.42 -1.05 -1.79
CA ARG A 75 -9.45 -0.83 -2.87
C ARG A 75 -10.14 -0.20 -4.06
N GLY A 76 -9.47 0.76 -4.70
CA GLY A 76 -9.93 1.38 -5.93
C GLY A 76 -9.00 2.49 -6.41
N TYR A 77 -9.31 3.07 -7.56
CA TYR A 77 -8.53 4.13 -8.15
C TYR A 77 -8.83 5.48 -7.50
N ILE A 78 -7.78 6.28 -7.28
CA ILE A 78 -7.84 7.63 -6.75
C ILE A 78 -7.10 8.59 -7.68
N PRO A 79 -7.56 9.84 -7.81
CA PRO A 79 -6.81 10.87 -8.53
C PRO A 79 -5.59 11.31 -7.72
N SER A 80 -4.39 11.17 -8.28
CA SER A 80 -3.12 11.47 -7.58
C SER A 80 -3.02 12.92 -7.12
N LYS A 81 -3.66 13.86 -7.84
CA LYS A 81 -3.69 15.29 -7.51
C LYS A 81 -4.45 15.61 -6.21
N TYR A 82 -5.22 14.66 -5.68
CA TYR A 82 -6.05 14.85 -4.49
C TYR A 82 -5.35 14.40 -3.22
N VAL A 83 -4.15 13.85 -3.34
CA VAL A 83 -3.40 13.25 -2.24
C VAL A 83 -1.97 13.77 -2.22
N ILE A 84 -1.35 13.70 -1.04
CA ILE A 84 0.08 13.97 -0.83
C ILE A 84 0.72 12.79 -0.14
N LYS A 85 2.02 12.57 -0.34
CA LYS A 85 2.76 11.57 0.43
C LYS A 85 2.66 11.89 1.92
N ASP A 86 2.35 10.88 2.70
CA ASP A 86 2.28 10.96 4.15
C ASP A 86 3.61 10.47 4.71
N ASP A 87 4.57 11.39 4.83
CA ASP A 87 5.92 11.12 5.35
C ASP A 87 5.91 10.98 6.89
N THR A 88 4.89 10.33 7.45
CA THR A 88 4.82 10.03 8.88
C THR A 88 5.78 8.88 9.21
N SER A 89 7.05 9.07 8.90
CA SER A 89 8.15 8.40 9.57
C SER A 89 8.06 8.79 11.04
N PRO A 90 8.08 7.85 11.99
CA PRO A 90 8.55 8.18 13.32
C PRO A 90 10.02 8.59 13.12
N GLN A 91 10.25 9.90 12.95
CA GLN A 91 11.55 10.50 13.17
C GLN A 91 11.89 10.18 14.63
N ALA A 92 12.53 9.04 14.83
CA ALA A 92 13.17 8.69 16.08
C ALA A 92 14.12 9.85 16.35
N GLN A 93 13.72 10.69 17.31
CA GLN A 93 14.54 11.75 17.83
C GLN A 93 15.82 11.10 18.36
N GLU A 94 16.95 11.58 17.85
CA GLU A 94 18.30 11.22 18.26
C GLU A 94 18.54 11.43 19.77
#